data_AF-A0A4V0XYI9-F1
#
_entry.id   AF-A0A4V0XYI9-F1
#
_cell.length_a   1.000
_cell.length_b   1.000
_cell.length_c   1.000
_cell.angle_alpha   90.00
_cell.angle_beta   90.00
_cell.angle_gamma   90.00
#
_symmetry.space_group_name_H-M   'P 1'
#
loop_
_entity.id
_entity.type
_entity.pdbx_description
1 polymer ?
#
loop_
_entity_poly.entity_id
_entity_poly.type
_entity_poly.pdbx_seq_one_letter_code
_entity_poly.pdbx_strand_id
1 'polypeptide(L)'
;MTKISMRFFLAFSVFVLSACQPSNVNFSDEYISQNKDKFIVVVPEVHELANIMLAISLVGQQDRNMIKMDGAYHQEVLRHFLPFRDHPVIDIINKQIKYGFKTLPKGDNEQIAESYKHYFAWKMNACGYIYADDENIIDDGVIHKMGFNYPDDPIRANAGLIEDFAKVSGFRRFYMKHSSYYKELINTYKALIPVDKMKVWLETKFLISYGSYRVIFSPLVNGAHSTRTFRDNGFEQAVMFISAARYNSKYNEALNEMRSSRVVFTEIDHNFVNPISSKYIEDINRIFADRSYWTNESNVGTNAYSTPYKVFNEYMTWALFSLYAIDNFEENDVQVFLISMEKQMVKERGFRQFDAFNQELIMAYANMPAESSIVSLFPVILEWAEKTVNS
;
A
#
# COMPACT_ATOMS: atom_id res chain seq x y z
N MET A 1 10.67 73.41 37.74
CA MET A 1 9.66 72.70 36.94
C MET A 1 10.35 71.52 36.26
N THR A 2 9.92 70.32 36.65
CA THR A 2 10.06 68.98 36.08
C THR A 2 11.30 68.62 35.21
N LYS A 3 12.18 67.77 35.76
CA LYS A 3 13.22 67.01 35.04
C LYS A 3 12.55 65.93 34.17
N ILE A 4 12.84 65.91 32.88
CA ILE A 4 12.49 64.79 31.98
C ILE A 4 13.76 63.95 31.78
N SER A 5 13.77 62.72 32.29
CA SER A 5 14.80 61.73 31.98
C SER A 5 14.46 61.03 30.67
N MET A 6 15.31 61.17 29.66
CA MET A 6 15.16 60.46 28.39
C MET A 6 15.76 59.04 28.56
N ARG A 7 14.90 58.02 28.64
CA ARG A 7 15.31 56.61 28.59
C ARG A 7 15.29 56.15 27.13
N PHE A 8 16.44 55.81 26.58
CA PHE A 8 16.55 55.07 25.32
C PHE A 8 16.12 53.61 25.56
N PHE A 9 15.02 53.18 24.94
CA PHE A 9 14.68 51.78 24.80
C PHE A 9 15.30 51.28 23.49
N LEU A 10 16.31 50.42 23.59
CA LEU A 10 16.83 49.66 22.46
C LEU A 10 15.90 48.46 22.24
N ALA A 11 15.09 48.47 21.18
CA ALA A 11 14.28 47.32 20.80
C ALA A 11 15.17 46.32 20.06
N PHE A 12 15.44 45.17 20.69
CA PHE A 12 16.10 44.04 20.04
C PHE A 12 15.05 43.24 19.26
N SER A 13 14.99 43.43 17.94
CA SER A 13 14.16 42.63 17.04
C SER A 13 14.84 41.27 16.85
N VAL A 14 14.39 40.25 17.58
CA VAL A 14 14.80 38.86 17.31
C VAL A 14 14.08 38.40 16.05
N PHE A 15 14.78 38.38 14.92
CA PHE A 15 14.34 37.66 13.73
C PHE A 15 14.47 36.17 14.02
N VAL A 16 13.36 35.52 14.33
CA VAL A 16 13.27 34.06 14.31
C VAL A 16 13.27 33.65 12.83
N LEU A 17 14.43 33.24 12.32
CA LEU A 17 14.52 32.47 11.09
C LEU A 17 13.78 31.15 11.34
N SER A 18 12.51 31.09 10.93
CA SER A 18 11.80 29.82 10.81
C SER A 18 12.56 28.98 9.78
N ALA A 19 13.38 28.04 10.25
CA ALA A 19 13.97 27.04 9.38
C ALA A 19 12.81 26.32 8.69
N CYS A 20 12.68 26.52 7.39
CA CYS A 20 11.71 25.81 6.57
C CYS A 20 12.06 24.33 6.69
N GLN A 21 11.16 23.54 7.26
CA GLN A 21 11.36 22.09 7.35
C GLN A 21 11.52 21.57 5.92
N PRO A 22 12.57 20.79 5.61
CA PRO A 22 12.77 20.29 4.26
C PRO A 22 11.54 19.50 3.81
N SER A 23 11.15 19.70 2.55
CA SER A 23 10.04 18.96 1.91
C SER A 23 10.28 17.46 2.02
N ASN A 24 9.23 16.66 2.20
CA ASN A 24 9.33 15.20 2.22
C ASN A 24 9.76 14.61 0.86
N VAL A 25 9.52 15.36 -0.22
CA VAL A 25 9.72 14.91 -1.60
C VAL A 25 10.55 15.96 -2.34
N ASN A 26 11.51 15.50 -3.13
CA ASN A 26 12.33 16.32 -4.01
C ASN A 26 12.50 15.61 -5.37
N PHE A 27 11.63 15.94 -6.32
CA PHE A 27 11.68 15.43 -7.69
C PHE A 27 12.48 16.39 -8.57
N SER A 28 13.79 16.15 -8.63
CA SER A 28 14.68 16.86 -9.56
C SER A 28 14.28 16.63 -11.02
N ASP A 29 14.66 17.55 -11.90
CA ASP A 29 14.39 17.41 -13.34
C ASP A 29 14.96 16.10 -13.91
N GLU A 30 16.13 15.67 -13.40
CA GLU A 30 16.75 14.39 -13.76
C GLU A 30 15.88 13.20 -13.30
N TYR A 31 15.40 13.23 -12.06
CA TYR A 31 14.50 12.18 -11.56
C TYR A 31 13.22 12.10 -12.40
N ILE A 32 12.62 13.24 -12.73
CA ILE A 32 11.41 13.31 -13.55
C ILE A 32 11.68 12.72 -14.93
N SER A 33 12.75 13.16 -15.60
CA SER A 33 13.15 12.64 -16.92
C SER A 33 13.36 11.12 -16.92
N GLN A 34 13.96 10.59 -15.85
CA GLN A 34 14.22 9.16 -15.71
C GLN A 34 12.98 8.33 -15.39
N ASN A 35 11.91 8.91 -14.81
CA ASN A 35 10.76 8.15 -14.31
C ASN A 35 9.44 8.45 -15.05
N LYS A 36 9.35 9.58 -15.77
CA LYS A 36 8.12 10.01 -16.43
C LYS A 36 7.60 8.98 -17.43
N ASP A 37 6.29 8.73 -17.35
CA ASP A 37 5.53 7.76 -18.13
C ASP A 37 6.04 6.31 -18.02
N LYS A 38 6.83 6.00 -16.98
CA LYS A 38 7.36 4.66 -16.75
C LYS A 38 6.58 3.91 -15.69
N PHE A 39 6.59 2.60 -15.88
CA PHE A 39 6.29 1.61 -14.86
C PHE A 39 7.57 0.95 -14.36
N ILE A 40 7.80 1.01 -13.05
CA ILE A 40 9.01 0.51 -12.41
C ILE A 40 8.62 -0.60 -11.42
N VAL A 41 9.34 -1.71 -11.45
CA VAL A 41 9.18 -2.83 -10.50
C VAL A 41 10.53 -3.10 -9.86
N VAL A 42 10.59 -3.00 -8.53
CA VAL A 42 11.85 -3.12 -7.78
C VAL A 42 11.68 -3.86 -6.44
N VAL A 43 12.79 -4.44 -5.99
CA VAL A 43 12.96 -4.99 -4.63
C VAL A 43 14.12 -4.23 -3.98
N PRO A 44 13.89 -3.07 -3.32
CA PRO A 44 14.96 -2.27 -2.74
C PRO A 44 15.70 -3.04 -1.65
N GLU A 45 17.03 -2.87 -1.56
CA GLU A 45 17.89 -3.62 -0.64
C GLU A 45 17.54 -3.32 0.83
N VAL A 46 17.40 -2.04 1.21
CA VAL A 46 17.05 -1.65 2.60
C VAL A 46 15.61 -2.02 2.93
N HIS A 47 14.70 -2.01 1.94
CA HIS A 47 13.34 -2.53 2.11
C HIS A 47 13.34 -4.04 2.43
N GLU A 48 14.17 -4.83 1.75
CA GLU A 48 14.27 -6.27 2.04
C GLU A 48 14.89 -6.52 3.42
N LEU A 49 15.91 -5.76 3.81
CA LEU A 49 16.48 -5.79 5.16
C LEU A 49 15.41 -5.53 6.23
N ALA A 50 14.59 -4.49 6.03
CA ALA A 50 13.49 -4.15 6.93
C ALA A 50 12.48 -5.29 7.07
N ASN A 51 12.12 -5.96 5.96
CA ASN A 51 11.22 -7.11 5.97
C ASN A 51 11.84 -8.36 6.59
N ILE A 52 13.15 -8.58 6.46
CA ILE A 52 13.85 -9.69 7.13
C ILE A 52 13.86 -9.51 8.66
N MET A 53 14.16 -8.30 9.14
CA MET A 53 14.09 -7.99 10.57
C MET A 53 12.67 -8.19 11.11
N LEU A 54 11.65 -7.76 10.35
CA LEU A 54 10.25 -8.04 10.68
C LEU A 54 9.97 -9.54 10.68
N ALA A 55 10.44 -10.29 9.68
CA ALA A 55 10.20 -11.73 9.59
C ALA A 55 10.70 -12.48 10.83
N ILE A 56 11.85 -12.11 11.41
CA ILE A 56 12.39 -12.77 12.62
C ILE A 56 11.85 -12.21 13.94
N SER A 57 11.05 -11.15 13.91
CA SER A 57 10.41 -10.56 15.09
C SER A 57 9.28 -11.44 15.63
N LEU A 58 8.85 -11.21 16.88
CA LEU A 58 7.79 -11.99 17.52
C LEU A 58 6.48 -11.93 16.74
N VAL A 59 6.05 -10.73 16.32
CA VAL A 59 4.81 -10.56 15.56
C VAL A 59 4.94 -11.10 14.13
N GLY A 60 6.11 -10.94 13.50
CA GLY A 60 6.35 -11.39 12.14
C GLY A 60 6.43 -12.90 12.00
N GLN A 61 6.57 -13.63 13.10
CA GLN A 61 6.41 -15.10 13.20
C GLN A 61 4.95 -15.54 13.40
N GLN A 62 4.01 -14.62 13.60
CA GLN A 62 2.61 -14.91 13.94
C GLN A 62 1.59 -14.34 12.95
N ASP A 63 1.82 -13.13 12.44
CA ASP A 63 0.92 -12.48 11.49
C ASP A 63 1.27 -12.79 10.02
N ARG A 64 0.53 -13.75 9.45
CA ARG A 64 0.60 -14.13 8.03
C ARG A 64 0.18 -13.03 7.06
N ASN A 65 -0.50 -11.97 7.51
CA ASN A 65 -0.83 -10.85 6.65
C ASN A 65 0.39 -9.93 6.45
N MET A 66 1.17 -9.70 7.50
CA MET A 66 2.43 -8.94 7.42
C MET A 66 3.51 -9.70 6.67
N ILE A 67 3.72 -10.98 7.04
CA ILE A 67 4.82 -11.80 6.53
C ILE A 67 4.29 -13.05 5.81
N LYS A 68 4.84 -13.31 4.63
CA LYS A 68 4.65 -14.55 3.88
C LYS A 68 5.49 -15.65 4.54
N MET A 69 4.82 -16.52 5.30
CA MET A 69 5.48 -17.52 6.15
C MET A 69 5.76 -18.87 5.47
N ASP A 70 5.47 -19.01 4.20
CA ASP A 70 5.60 -20.26 3.44
C ASP A 70 6.57 -20.11 2.25
N GLY A 71 7.14 -21.25 1.83
CA GLY A 71 8.08 -21.34 0.71
C GLY A 71 9.55 -21.34 1.12
N ALA A 72 10.40 -21.75 0.19
CA ALA A 72 11.83 -21.97 0.44
C ALA A 72 12.58 -20.70 0.87
N TYR A 73 12.25 -19.55 0.28
CA TYR A 73 12.92 -18.29 0.61
C TYR A 73 12.69 -17.87 2.07
N HIS A 74 11.45 -17.94 2.56
CA HIS A 74 11.14 -17.66 3.97
C HIS A 74 11.90 -18.63 4.91
N GLN A 75 11.93 -19.92 4.59
CA GLN A 75 12.67 -20.92 5.38
C GLN A 75 14.17 -20.62 5.41
N GLU A 76 14.77 -20.21 4.29
CA GLU A 76 16.18 -19.79 4.22
C GLU A 76 16.44 -18.51 5.02
N VAL A 77 15.56 -17.52 4.94
CA VAL A 77 15.61 -16.30 5.77
C VAL A 77 15.61 -16.68 7.25
N LEU A 78 14.68 -17.52 7.70
CA LEU A 78 14.63 -17.94 9.10
C LEU A 78 15.89 -18.69 9.52
N ARG A 79 16.36 -19.64 8.71
CA ARG A 79 17.58 -20.40 8.99
C ARG A 79 18.81 -19.49 9.12
N HIS A 80 18.90 -18.43 8.32
CA HIS A 80 20.03 -17.51 8.32
C HIS A 80 19.93 -16.45 9.42
N PHE A 81 18.75 -15.85 9.63
CA PHE A 81 18.59 -14.64 10.43
C PHE A 81 18.03 -14.86 11.84
N LEU A 82 17.33 -15.97 12.14
CA LEU A 82 16.83 -16.24 13.50
C LEU A 82 17.90 -16.25 14.60
N PRO A 83 19.17 -16.66 14.35
CA PRO A 83 20.23 -16.53 15.36
C PRO A 83 20.47 -15.10 15.85
N PHE A 84 20.02 -14.08 15.12
CA PHE A 84 20.16 -12.66 15.46
C PHE A 84 18.88 -12.05 16.04
N ARG A 85 17.88 -12.86 16.43
CA ARG A 85 16.59 -12.38 16.96
C ARG A 85 16.69 -11.57 18.25
N ASP A 86 17.76 -11.72 19.01
CA ASP A 86 18.01 -11.00 20.26
C ASP A 86 18.80 -9.69 20.05
N HIS A 87 18.97 -9.27 18.78
CA HIS A 87 19.63 -8.01 18.43
C HIS A 87 18.78 -6.80 18.88
N PRO A 88 19.39 -5.69 19.37
CA PRO A 88 18.65 -4.54 19.91
C PRO A 88 17.60 -3.93 18.96
N VAL A 89 17.85 -3.94 17.64
CA VAL A 89 16.87 -3.46 16.64
C VAL A 89 15.60 -4.32 16.61
N ILE A 90 15.72 -5.64 16.84
CA ILE A 90 14.58 -6.56 16.87
C ILE A 90 13.75 -6.33 18.13
N ASP A 91 14.38 -5.98 19.25
CA ASP A 91 13.67 -5.55 20.46
C ASP A 91 12.85 -4.27 20.24
N ILE A 92 13.36 -3.33 19.44
CA ILE A 92 12.62 -2.11 19.08
C ILE A 92 11.41 -2.46 18.24
N ILE A 93 11.58 -3.31 17.22
CA ILE A 93 10.47 -3.83 16.41
C ILE A 93 9.44 -4.51 17.32
N ASN A 94 9.86 -5.43 18.20
CA ASN A 94 8.95 -6.15 19.10
C ASN A 94 8.21 -5.22 20.08
N LYS A 95 8.81 -4.08 20.46
CA LYS A 95 8.17 -3.08 21.33
C LYS A 95 7.18 -2.20 20.59
N GLN A 96 7.39 -1.92 19.30
CA GLN A 96 6.57 -1.00 18.52
C GLN A 96 5.48 -1.71 17.71
N ILE A 97 5.79 -2.91 17.20
CA ILE A 97 4.91 -3.73 16.37
C ILE A 97 4.62 -5.00 17.17
N LYS A 98 3.71 -4.87 18.13
CA LYS A 98 3.43 -5.95 19.10
C LYS A 98 2.43 -6.97 18.60
N TYR A 99 1.47 -6.51 17.80
CA TYR A 99 0.26 -7.26 17.53
C TYR A 99 -0.09 -7.31 16.04
N GLY A 100 -0.65 -8.44 15.64
CA GLY A 100 -1.23 -8.70 14.34
C GLY A 100 -2.71 -9.09 14.43
N PHE A 101 -3.35 -9.30 13.27
CA PHE A 101 -4.79 -9.59 13.19
C PHE A 101 -5.22 -10.89 13.91
N LYS A 102 -4.28 -11.79 14.17
CA LYS A 102 -4.52 -13.09 14.82
C LYS A 102 -3.88 -13.22 16.21
N THR A 103 -3.20 -12.19 16.69
CA THR A 103 -2.39 -12.28 17.93
C THR A 103 -3.09 -11.68 19.15
N LEU A 104 -4.21 -10.97 18.97
CA LEU A 104 -4.98 -10.36 20.06
C LEU A 104 -6.40 -10.95 20.19
N PRO A 105 -6.97 -11.01 21.41
CA PRO A 105 -8.38 -11.30 21.62
C PRO A 105 -9.29 -10.32 20.86
N LYS A 106 -10.48 -10.78 20.49
CA LYS A 106 -11.51 -9.92 19.86
C LYS A 106 -11.80 -8.72 20.77
N GLY A 107 -11.58 -7.49 20.29
CA GLY A 107 -11.90 -6.24 21.00
C GLY A 107 -10.80 -5.18 20.98
N ASP A 108 -9.53 -5.57 20.83
CA ASP A 108 -8.36 -4.66 20.94
C ASP A 108 -7.93 -4.06 19.59
N ASN A 109 -8.88 -3.60 18.79
CA ASN A 109 -8.64 -3.14 17.41
C ASN A 109 -7.68 -1.95 17.34
N GLU A 110 -7.66 -1.10 18.36
CA GLU A 110 -6.76 0.07 18.43
C GLU A 110 -5.28 -0.35 18.52
N GLN A 111 -4.97 -1.40 19.28
CA GLN A 111 -3.59 -1.88 19.46
C GLN A 111 -3.05 -2.55 18.20
N ILE A 112 -3.92 -3.29 17.48
CA ILE A 112 -3.61 -3.84 16.16
C ILE A 112 -3.38 -2.69 15.18
N ALA A 113 -4.28 -1.70 15.16
CA ALA A 113 -4.15 -0.55 14.27
C ALA A 113 -2.83 0.20 14.53
N GLU A 114 -2.44 0.39 15.79
CA GLU A 114 -1.18 1.04 16.14
C GLU A 114 0.03 0.20 15.70
N SER A 115 0.03 -1.12 15.93
CA SER A 115 1.09 -2.00 15.45
C SER A 115 1.21 -1.94 13.91
N TYR A 116 0.09 -1.91 13.19
CA TYR A 116 0.10 -1.77 11.74
C TYR A 116 0.62 -0.40 11.28
N LYS A 117 0.33 0.70 12.00
CA LYS A 117 0.95 2.01 11.69
C LYS A 117 2.47 1.95 11.78
N HIS A 118 3.00 1.36 12.85
CA HIS A 118 4.45 1.16 13.02
C HIS A 118 5.02 0.23 11.94
N TYR A 119 4.34 -0.86 11.61
CA TYR A 119 4.73 -1.79 10.54
C TYR A 119 4.82 -1.08 9.18
N PHE A 120 3.80 -0.28 8.81
CA PHE A 120 3.81 0.47 7.58
C PHE A 120 4.90 1.54 7.56
N ALA A 121 5.10 2.26 8.66
CA ALA A 121 6.21 3.22 8.78
C ALA A 121 7.57 2.52 8.60
N TRP A 122 7.76 1.34 9.23
CA TRP A 122 8.99 0.56 9.13
C TRP A 122 9.27 0.09 7.69
N LYS A 123 8.36 -0.70 7.09
CA LYS A 123 8.62 -1.27 5.76
C LYS A 123 8.64 -0.18 4.68
N MET A 124 7.73 0.80 4.74
CA MET A 124 7.58 1.73 3.62
C MET A 124 8.70 2.78 3.65
N ASN A 125 9.03 3.35 4.81
CA ASN A 125 10.11 4.34 4.87
C ASN A 125 11.46 3.74 4.45
N ALA A 126 11.71 2.45 4.73
CA ALA A 126 12.93 1.76 4.30
C ALA A 126 13.17 1.79 2.78
N CYS A 127 12.13 2.08 1.99
CA CYS A 127 12.23 2.22 0.54
C CYS A 127 12.88 3.55 0.09
N GLY A 128 12.96 4.56 0.96
CA GLY A 128 13.67 5.82 0.72
C GLY A 128 15.14 5.78 1.13
N TYR A 129 15.67 4.59 1.47
CA TYR A 129 17.05 4.42 1.94
C TYR A 129 17.84 3.49 1.04
N ILE A 130 19.13 3.80 0.88
CA ILE A 130 20.09 3.05 0.08
C ILE A 130 21.40 2.85 0.85
N TYR A 131 22.18 1.86 0.46
CA TYR A 131 23.56 1.75 0.89
C TYR A 131 24.42 2.78 0.14
N ALA A 132 25.09 3.67 0.87
CA ALA A 132 26.10 4.57 0.31
C ALA A 132 27.39 3.81 0.00
N ASP A 133 27.70 2.80 0.80
CA ASP A 133 28.87 1.93 0.70
C ASP A 133 28.59 0.56 1.35
N ASP A 134 29.63 -0.18 1.74
CA ASP A 134 29.51 -1.51 2.35
C ASP A 134 28.87 -1.54 3.73
N GLU A 135 28.81 -0.42 4.43
CA GLU A 135 28.38 -0.34 5.82
C GLU A 135 27.28 0.68 6.07
N ASN A 136 27.25 1.79 5.33
CA ASN A 136 26.42 2.96 5.65
C ASN A 136 25.12 3.00 4.85
N ILE A 137 23.99 3.21 5.55
CA ILE A 137 22.66 3.39 5.00
C ILE A 137 22.30 4.88 5.08
N ILE A 138 21.94 5.47 3.93
CA ILE A 138 21.57 6.88 3.81
C ILE A 138 20.19 7.04 3.17
N ASP A 139 19.55 8.16 3.48
CA ASP A 139 18.36 8.64 2.77
C ASP A 139 18.72 8.98 1.31
N ASP A 140 17.96 8.49 0.34
CA ASP A 140 18.22 8.67 -1.09
C ASP A 140 17.97 10.11 -1.59
N GLY A 141 17.34 10.94 -0.77
CA GLY A 141 17.08 12.34 -1.05
C GLY A 141 15.90 12.61 -1.97
N VAL A 142 15.13 11.59 -2.37
CA VAL A 142 14.02 11.71 -3.31
C VAL A 142 12.67 11.69 -2.59
N ILE A 143 12.40 10.63 -1.81
CA ILE A 143 11.20 10.52 -0.97
C ILE A 143 11.61 10.03 0.41
N HIS A 144 11.75 10.95 1.36
CA HIS A 144 12.29 10.68 2.69
C HIS A 144 11.40 9.71 3.50
N LYS A 145 10.09 10.01 3.58
CA LYS A 145 9.10 9.14 4.24
C LYS A 145 8.05 8.68 3.24
N MET A 146 8.10 7.39 2.90
CA MET A 146 7.10 6.78 2.04
C MET A 146 5.89 6.23 2.80
N GLY A 147 6.00 5.98 4.10
CA GLY A 147 4.92 5.48 4.94
C GLY A 147 3.72 6.43 5.01
N PHE A 148 2.66 5.97 5.68
CA PHE A 148 1.51 6.81 6.00
C PHE A 148 1.89 7.99 6.91
N ASN A 149 0.92 8.76 7.37
CA ASN A 149 1.15 9.94 8.22
C ASN A 149 1.59 9.56 9.65
N TYR A 150 2.72 8.85 9.74
CA TYR A 150 3.46 8.59 10.96
C TYR A 150 4.45 9.75 11.15
N PRO A 151 4.46 10.40 12.33
CA PRO A 151 5.26 11.60 12.55
C PRO A 151 6.76 11.31 12.42
N ASP A 152 7.20 10.20 12.97
CA ASP A 152 8.62 9.82 13.01
C ASP A 152 9.04 9.02 11.78
N ASP A 153 10.36 8.91 11.58
CA ASP A 153 10.95 7.95 10.67
C ASP A 153 11.72 6.89 11.46
N PRO A 154 11.16 5.68 11.65
CA PRO A 154 11.82 4.64 12.43
C PRO A 154 13.09 4.11 11.76
N ILE A 155 13.26 4.26 10.45
CA ILE A 155 14.49 3.84 9.77
C ILE A 155 15.60 4.83 10.11
N ARG A 156 15.33 6.14 9.97
CA ARG A 156 16.26 7.19 10.40
C ARG A 156 16.65 7.08 11.87
N ALA A 157 15.66 6.91 12.74
CA ALA A 157 15.87 6.90 14.18
C ALA A 157 16.73 5.72 14.65
N ASN A 158 16.77 4.64 13.87
CA ASN A 158 17.47 3.40 14.22
C ASN A 158 18.59 3.04 13.24
N ALA A 159 19.04 3.97 12.37
CA ALA A 159 19.97 3.69 11.28
C ALA A 159 21.21 2.91 11.75
N GLY A 160 21.89 3.38 12.80
CA GLY A 160 23.08 2.69 13.33
C GLY A 160 22.82 1.26 13.84
N LEU A 161 21.63 0.99 14.40
CA LEU A 161 21.25 -0.37 14.81
C LEU A 161 20.88 -1.26 13.62
N ILE A 162 20.31 -0.67 12.56
CA ILE A 162 19.99 -1.39 11.33
C ILE A 162 21.28 -1.76 10.58
N GLU A 163 22.24 -0.84 10.50
CA GLU A 163 23.58 -1.06 9.94
C GLU A 163 24.35 -2.13 10.72
N ASP A 164 24.35 -2.07 12.06
CA ASP A 164 24.98 -3.09 12.91
C ASP A 164 24.35 -4.46 12.66
N PHE A 165 23.01 -4.55 12.67
CA PHE A 165 22.29 -5.79 12.35
C PHE A 165 22.69 -6.33 10.98
N ALA A 166 22.72 -5.47 9.95
CA ALA A 166 23.09 -5.87 8.60
C ALA A 166 24.51 -6.43 8.53
N LYS A 167 25.44 -5.81 9.26
CA LYS A 167 26.85 -6.23 9.34
C LYS A 167 27.00 -7.57 10.05
N VAL A 168 26.48 -7.70 11.28
CA VAL A 168 26.65 -8.93 12.09
C VAL A 168 25.90 -10.12 11.50
N SER A 169 24.75 -9.89 10.87
CA SER A 169 23.97 -10.94 10.19
C SER A 169 24.51 -11.30 8.81
N GLY A 170 25.41 -10.50 8.23
CA GLY A 170 25.90 -10.69 6.87
C GLY A 170 24.81 -10.47 5.81
N PHE A 171 23.85 -9.58 6.08
CA PHE A 171 22.68 -9.33 5.23
C PHE A 171 23.06 -9.01 3.78
N ARG A 172 24.01 -8.10 3.52
CA ARG A 172 24.35 -7.72 2.14
C ARG A 172 24.83 -8.90 1.31
N ARG A 173 25.64 -9.79 1.89
CA ARG A 173 26.05 -11.05 1.23
C ARG A 173 24.87 -11.95 0.94
N PHE A 174 23.93 -12.06 1.89
CA PHE A 174 22.69 -12.80 1.69
C PHE A 174 21.87 -12.20 0.53
N TYR A 175 21.66 -10.88 0.50
CA TYR A 175 20.91 -10.20 -0.55
C TYR A 175 21.57 -10.38 -1.93
N MET A 176 22.88 -10.15 -2.03
CA MET A 176 23.64 -10.33 -3.29
C MET A 176 23.57 -11.77 -3.82
N LYS A 177 23.63 -12.77 -2.93
CA LYS A 177 23.46 -14.20 -3.29
C LYS A 177 22.10 -14.47 -3.93
N HIS A 178 21.06 -13.71 -3.58
CA HIS A 178 19.69 -13.87 -4.09
C HIS A 178 19.35 -12.91 -5.24
N SER A 179 20.33 -12.18 -5.80
CA SER A 179 20.10 -11.22 -6.89
C SER A 179 19.39 -11.85 -8.10
N SER A 180 19.78 -13.06 -8.51
CA SER A 180 19.09 -13.82 -9.57
C SER A 180 17.63 -14.15 -9.21
N TYR A 181 17.36 -14.51 -7.95
CA TYR A 181 16.00 -14.79 -7.49
C TYR A 181 15.12 -13.54 -7.52
N TYR A 182 15.61 -12.40 -7.02
CA TYR A 182 14.86 -11.15 -7.11
C TYR A 182 14.62 -10.73 -8.56
N LYS A 183 15.59 -10.90 -9.45
CA LYS A 183 15.43 -10.63 -10.89
C LYS A 183 14.37 -11.53 -11.52
N GLU A 184 14.32 -12.82 -11.17
CA GLU A 184 13.27 -13.74 -11.61
C GLU A 184 11.88 -13.27 -11.15
N LEU A 185 11.75 -12.85 -9.89
CA LEU A 185 10.48 -12.32 -9.38
C LEU A 185 10.06 -11.05 -10.11
N ILE A 186 10.99 -10.11 -10.35
CA ILE A 186 10.72 -8.89 -11.11
C ILE A 186 10.27 -9.22 -12.54
N ASN A 187 10.91 -10.19 -13.19
CA ASN A 187 10.54 -10.61 -14.55
C ASN A 187 9.17 -11.30 -14.57
N THR A 188 8.91 -12.20 -13.62
CA THR A 188 7.59 -12.84 -13.44
C THR A 188 6.51 -11.79 -13.24
N TYR A 189 6.80 -10.78 -12.42
CA TYR A 189 5.89 -9.68 -12.17
C TYR A 189 5.54 -8.91 -13.45
N LYS A 190 6.56 -8.50 -14.20
CA LYS A 190 6.37 -7.78 -15.48
C LYS A 190 5.62 -8.61 -16.53
N ALA A 191 5.79 -9.92 -16.52
CA ALA A 191 5.11 -10.82 -17.45
C ALA A 191 3.63 -11.02 -17.09
N LEU A 192 3.29 -11.04 -15.80
CA LEU A 192 1.94 -11.33 -15.32
C LEU A 192 1.05 -10.10 -15.15
N ILE A 193 1.63 -8.90 -15.10
CA ILE A 193 0.94 -7.70 -14.62
C ILE A 193 1.23 -6.55 -15.60
N PRO A 194 0.37 -6.33 -16.60
CA PRO A 194 0.53 -5.25 -17.57
C PRO A 194 0.07 -3.90 -16.97
N VAL A 195 0.87 -3.32 -16.08
CA VAL A 195 0.53 -2.06 -15.39
C VAL A 195 0.39 -0.88 -16.36
N ASP A 196 1.11 -0.91 -17.47
CA ASP A 196 0.96 0.05 -18.57
C ASP A 196 -0.47 0.03 -19.15
N LYS A 197 -1.04 -1.15 -19.39
CA LYS A 197 -2.45 -1.28 -19.85
C LYS A 197 -3.42 -0.79 -18.78
N MET A 198 -3.19 -1.16 -17.51
CA MET A 198 -4.02 -0.70 -16.39
C MET A 198 -3.99 0.83 -16.23
N LYS A 199 -2.81 1.45 -16.34
CA LYS A 199 -2.64 2.91 -16.34
C LYS A 199 -3.50 3.53 -17.44
N VAL A 200 -3.32 3.10 -18.69
CA VAL A 200 -4.06 3.66 -19.82
C VAL A 200 -5.56 3.54 -19.60
N TRP A 201 -6.03 2.36 -19.15
CA TRP A 201 -7.45 2.15 -18.86
C TRP A 201 -7.97 3.08 -17.77
N LEU A 202 -7.32 3.12 -16.61
CA LEU A 202 -7.75 3.96 -15.48
C LEU A 202 -7.73 5.45 -15.83
N GLU A 203 -6.64 5.93 -16.43
CA GLU A 203 -6.50 7.34 -16.76
C GLU A 203 -7.52 7.79 -17.80
N THR A 204 -7.84 6.93 -18.78
CA THR A 204 -8.86 7.21 -19.80
C THR A 204 -10.26 7.23 -19.19
N LYS A 205 -10.60 6.23 -18.36
CA LYS A 205 -11.95 6.09 -17.80
C LYS A 205 -12.27 7.17 -16.74
N PHE A 206 -11.26 7.59 -15.98
CA PHE A 206 -11.41 8.60 -14.92
C PHE A 206 -11.06 10.03 -15.34
N LEU A 207 -10.35 10.21 -16.46
CA LEU A 207 -9.81 11.52 -16.89
C LEU A 207 -8.88 12.15 -15.83
N ILE A 208 -8.11 11.30 -15.15
CA ILE A 208 -7.08 11.65 -14.15
C ILE A 208 -5.78 11.02 -14.65
N SER A 209 -4.64 11.70 -14.56
CA SER A 209 -3.36 11.14 -14.99
C SER A 209 -2.28 11.29 -13.92
N TYR A 210 -1.39 10.30 -13.85
CA TYR A 210 -0.24 10.28 -12.98
C TYR A 210 1.04 10.19 -13.81
N GLY A 211 2.09 10.87 -13.36
CA GLY A 211 3.35 10.97 -14.09
C GLY A 211 4.14 9.65 -14.14
N SER A 212 4.01 8.76 -13.16
CA SER A 212 4.64 7.43 -13.17
C SER A 212 4.05 6.48 -12.13
N TYR A 213 4.32 5.18 -12.31
CA TYR A 213 3.90 4.11 -11.40
C TYR A 213 5.11 3.30 -10.95
N ARG A 214 5.25 3.10 -9.64
CA ARG A 214 6.32 2.30 -9.06
C ARG A 214 5.74 1.21 -8.16
N VAL A 215 6.00 -0.05 -8.50
CA VAL A 215 5.78 -1.19 -7.61
C VAL A 215 7.06 -1.49 -6.86
N ILE A 216 6.92 -1.53 -5.55
CA ILE A 216 7.93 -1.99 -4.61
C ILE A 216 7.39 -3.25 -3.92
N PHE A 217 8.17 -4.33 -3.93
CA PHE A 217 7.79 -5.54 -3.21
C PHE A 217 8.97 -6.15 -2.46
N SER A 218 8.65 -7.07 -1.55
CA SER A 218 9.57 -8.03 -0.95
C SER A 218 8.97 -9.43 -1.11
N PRO A 219 9.78 -10.48 -1.29
CA PRO A 219 9.27 -11.86 -1.31
C PRO A 219 8.63 -12.27 0.02
N LEU A 220 8.87 -11.51 1.09
CA LEU A 220 8.34 -11.71 2.44
C LEU A 220 7.05 -10.93 2.72
N VAL A 221 6.65 -9.96 1.88
CA VAL A 221 5.36 -9.29 2.06
C VAL A 221 4.24 -10.23 1.59
N ASN A 222 3.20 -10.39 2.42
CA ASN A 222 1.99 -11.12 2.04
C ASN A 222 0.82 -10.15 1.79
N GLY A 223 -0.24 -10.18 2.60
CA GLY A 223 -1.49 -9.45 2.32
C GLY A 223 -1.53 -7.97 2.75
N ALA A 224 -0.52 -7.48 3.48
CA ALA A 224 -0.47 -6.10 3.96
C ALA A 224 0.00 -5.12 2.86
N HIS A 225 -0.79 -5.03 1.79
CA HIS A 225 -0.59 -4.13 0.67
C HIS A 225 -0.92 -2.68 1.03
N SER A 226 -0.33 -1.74 0.30
CA SER A 226 -0.61 -0.32 0.44
C SER A 226 -0.18 0.49 -0.78
N THR A 227 -0.71 1.70 -0.90
CA THR A 227 -0.39 2.65 -1.95
C THR A 227 -0.24 4.07 -1.41
N ARG A 228 0.61 4.87 -2.05
CA ARG A 228 0.82 6.30 -1.76
C ARG A 228 1.10 7.04 -3.06
N THR A 229 0.64 8.29 -3.14
CA THR A 229 1.04 9.22 -4.20
C THR A 229 1.94 10.31 -3.63
N PHE A 230 3.00 10.63 -4.37
CA PHE A 230 3.95 11.70 -4.08
C PHE A 230 3.96 12.70 -5.22
N ARG A 231 4.12 13.98 -4.88
CA ARG A 231 3.93 15.08 -5.83
C ARG A 231 4.94 16.18 -5.52
N ASP A 232 5.74 16.54 -6.52
CA ASP A 232 6.69 17.65 -6.45
C ASP A 232 7.06 18.10 -7.87
N ASN A 233 7.40 19.37 -8.05
CA ASN A 233 7.87 19.94 -9.32
C ASN A 233 6.99 19.56 -10.54
N GLY A 234 5.67 19.61 -10.38
CA GLY A 234 4.69 19.28 -11.45
C GLY A 234 4.64 17.79 -11.85
N PHE A 235 5.34 16.92 -11.12
CA PHE A 235 5.37 15.48 -11.34
C PHE A 235 4.65 14.72 -10.22
N GLU A 236 3.92 13.69 -10.62
CA GLU A 236 3.20 12.80 -9.71
C GLU A 236 3.66 11.37 -9.88
N GLN A 237 3.95 10.69 -8.77
CA GLN A 237 4.33 9.29 -8.76
C GLN A 237 3.45 8.51 -7.79
N ALA A 238 2.74 7.52 -8.32
CA ALA A 238 2.02 6.53 -7.52
C ALA A 238 2.97 5.37 -7.18
N VAL A 239 3.06 5.02 -5.89
CA VAL A 239 3.94 3.97 -5.37
C VAL A 239 3.09 2.92 -4.64
N MET A 240 3.19 1.67 -5.08
CA MET A 240 2.48 0.52 -4.52
C MET A 240 3.47 -0.40 -3.79
N PHE A 241 3.13 -0.81 -2.57
CA PHE A 241 3.94 -1.65 -1.69
C PHE A 241 3.25 -3.00 -1.47
N ILE A 242 3.56 -3.97 -2.32
CA ILE A 242 2.75 -5.21 -2.39
C ILE A 242 3.58 -6.49 -2.36
N SER A 243 2.90 -7.63 -2.42
CA SER A 243 3.54 -8.95 -2.48
C SER A 243 4.09 -9.26 -3.88
N ALA A 244 5.02 -10.23 -3.94
CA ALA A 244 5.51 -10.75 -5.21
C ALA A 244 4.42 -11.50 -5.98
N ALA A 245 4.28 -11.22 -7.27
CA ALA A 245 3.45 -12.01 -8.18
C ALA A 245 4.06 -13.40 -8.43
N ARG A 246 3.19 -14.41 -8.58
CA ARG A 246 3.62 -15.79 -8.85
C ARG A 246 2.69 -16.45 -9.84
N TYR A 247 3.29 -17.15 -10.80
CA TYR A 247 2.57 -18.03 -11.69
C TYR A 247 2.04 -19.25 -10.94
N ASN A 248 0.80 -19.64 -11.24
CA ASN A 248 0.18 -20.85 -10.73
C ASN A 248 -0.23 -21.73 -11.90
N SER A 249 0.40 -22.89 -12.02
CA SER A 249 0.17 -23.87 -13.09
C SER A 249 -1.23 -24.49 -13.09
N LYS A 250 -2.03 -24.27 -12.04
CA LYS A 250 -3.44 -24.66 -12.01
C LYS A 250 -4.36 -23.74 -12.82
N TYR A 251 -3.87 -22.55 -13.20
CA TYR A 251 -4.63 -21.56 -13.94
C TYR A 251 -4.07 -21.41 -15.35
N ASN A 252 -4.92 -21.05 -16.31
CA ASN A 252 -4.48 -20.63 -17.64
C ASN A 252 -3.80 -19.24 -17.57
N GLU A 253 -3.29 -18.76 -18.70
CA GLU A 253 -2.59 -17.47 -18.76
C GLU A 253 -3.49 -16.30 -18.34
N ALA A 254 -4.72 -16.22 -18.88
CA ALA A 254 -5.68 -15.16 -18.56
C ALA A 254 -6.02 -15.10 -17.06
N LEU A 255 -6.26 -16.24 -16.41
CA LEU A 255 -6.55 -16.30 -14.98
C LEU A 255 -5.32 -15.97 -14.12
N ASN A 256 -4.11 -16.34 -14.56
CA ASN A 256 -2.89 -15.91 -13.88
C ASN A 256 -2.71 -14.40 -13.96
N GLU A 257 -2.92 -13.81 -15.14
CA GLU A 257 -2.85 -12.37 -15.36
C GLU A 257 -3.92 -11.63 -14.55
N MET A 258 -5.20 -12.00 -14.64
CA MET A 258 -6.28 -11.33 -13.90
C MET A 258 -6.05 -11.40 -12.38
N ARG A 259 -5.69 -12.57 -11.85
CA ARG A 259 -5.47 -12.73 -10.40
C ARG A 259 -4.30 -11.91 -9.89
N SER A 260 -3.21 -11.87 -10.64
CA SER A 260 -2.01 -11.10 -10.29
C SER A 260 -2.25 -9.60 -10.46
N SER A 261 -2.88 -9.21 -11.57
CA SER A 261 -3.20 -7.82 -11.90
C SER A 261 -4.16 -7.21 -10.89
N ARG A 262 -5.20 -7.93 -10.47
CA ARG A 262 -6.17 -7.44 -9.48
C ARG A 262 -5.49 -6.92 -8.21
N VAL A 263 -4.45 -7.63 -7.73
CA VAL A 263 -3.72 -7.22 -6.51
C VAL A 263 -3.12 -5.82 -6.67
N VAL A 264 -2.50 -5.54 -7.81
CA VAL A 264 -1.87 -4.25 -8.08
C VAL A 264 -2.91 -3.20 -8.43
N PHE A 265 -3.91 -3.59 -9.22
CA PHE A 265 -4.95 -2.72 -9.70
C PHE A 265 -5.71 -2.08 -8.54
N THR A 266 -6.09 -2.87 -7.53
CA THR A 266 -6.74 -2.36 -6.32
C THR A 266 -5.89 -1.35 -5.55
N GLU A 267 -4.56 -1.42 -5.62
CA GLU A 267 -3.68 -0.41 -5.01
C GLU A 267 -3.48 0.81 -5.91
N ILE A 268 -3.54 0.63 -7.23
CA ILE A 268 -3.46 1.74 -8.17
C ILE A 268 -4.75 2.56 -8.12
N ASP A 269 -5.89 1.89 -8.23
CA ASP A 269 -7.20 2.50 -8.40
C ASP A 269 -7.69 3.23 -7.14
N HIS A 270 -7.16 2.92 -5.95
CA HIS A 270 -7.36 3.76 -4.76
C HIS A 270 -7.00 5.23 -5.00
N ASN A 271 -6.01 5.51 -5.86
CA ASN A 271 -5.64 6.87 -6.23
C ASN A 271 -6.69 7.56 -7.13
N PHE A 272 -7.62 6.80 -7.73
CA PHE A 272 -8.70 7.29 -8.56
C PHE A 272 -10.05 7.28 -7.83
N VAL A 273 -10.36 6.16 -7.16
CA VAL A 273 -11.60 5.96 -6.41
C VAL A 273 -11.69 6.91 -5.23
N ASN A 274 -10.65 7.01 -4.38
CA ASN A 274 -10.75 7.80 -3.15
C ASN A 274 -11.10 9.28 -3.42
N PRO A 275 -10.44 10.00 -4.37
CA PRO A 275 -10.80 11.38 -4.70
C PRO A 275 -12.24 11.55 -5.23
N ILE A 276 -12.77 10.56 -5.95
CA ILE A 276 -14.15 10.60 -6.45
C ILE A 276 -15.13 10.32 -5.31
N SER A 277 -14.91 9.27 -4.52
CA SER A 277 -15.70 8.94 -3.33
C SER A 277 -15.78 10.11 -2.34
N SER A 278 -14.70 10.88 -2.17
CA SER A 278 -14.68 12.04 -1.27
C SER A 278 -15.72 13.10 -1.64
N LYS A 279 -16.15 13.17 -2.90
CA LYS A 279 -17.23 14.07 -3.34
C LYS A 279 -18.61 13.62 -2.89
N TYR A 280 -18.76 12.34 -2.52
CA TYR A 280 -20.00 11.70 -2.07
C TYR A 280 -19.94 11.27 -0.60
N ILE A 281 -19.04 11.88 0.19
CA ILE A 281 -18.74 11.41 1.56
C ILE A 281 -19.97 11.39 2.47
N GLU A 282 -20.89 12.35 2.32
CA GLU A 282 -22.12 12.42 3.10
C GLU A 282 -23.06 11.25 2.80
N ASP A 283 -23.31 10.98 1.52
CA ASP A 283 -24.14 9.84 1.09
C ASP A 283 -23.51 8.51 1.46
N ILE A 284 -22.21 8.34 1.25
CA ILE A 284 -21.49 7.13 1.62
C ILE A 284 -21.60 6.89 3.14
N ASN A 285 -21.36 7.92 3.95
CA ASN A 285 -21.43 7.78 5.40
C ASN A 285 -22.83 7.43 5.90
N ARG A 286 -23.86 7.93 5.21
CA ARG A 286 -25.26 7.66 5.52
C ARG A 286 -25.68 6.24 5.09
N ILE A 287 -25.41 5.86 3.84
CA ILE A 287 -25.84 4.57 3.24
C ILE A 287 -25.06 3.40 3.87
N PHE A 288 -23.76 3.58 4.14
CA PHE A 288 -22.89 2.55 4.70
C PHE A 288 -22.78 2.63 6.24
N ALA A 289 -23.67 3.40 6.90
CA ALA A 289 -23.66 3.61 8.35
C ALA A 289 -23.81 2.31 9.13
N ASP A 290 -24.74 1.43 8.72
CA ASP A 290 -24.87 0.09 9.27
C ASP A 290 -23.79 -0.84 8.69
N ARG A 291 -22.59 -0.75 9.27
CA ARG A 291 -21.46 -1.59 8.86
C ARG A 291 -21.75 -3.09 8.95
N SER A 292 -22.68 -3.52 9.80
CA SER A 292 -22.98 -4.94 9.99
C SER A 292 -23.77 -5.54 8.81
N TYR A 293 -24.52 -4.70 8.10
CA TYR A 293 -25.18 -5.05 6.84
C TYR A 293 -24.15 -5.27 5.72
N TRP A 294 -23.15 -4.40 5.62
CA TRP A 294 -22.13 -4.42 4.57
C TRP A 294 -20.98 -5.37 4.86
N THR A 295 -20.64 -5.60 6.14
CA THR A 295 -19.47 -6.37 6.54
C THR A 295 -19.77 -7.39 7.63
N ASN A 296 -19.00 -8.46 7.67
CA ASN A 296 -19.01 -9.42 8.76
C ASN A 296 -18.02 -8.96 9.83
N GLU A 297 -18.51 -8.25 10.85
CA GLU A 297 -17.69 -7.72 11.94
C GLU A 297 -16.99 -8.81 12.79
N SER A 298 -17.42 -10.07 12.68
CA SER A 298 -16.69 -11.19 13.29
C SER A 298 -15.39 -11.54 12.56
N ASN A 299 -15.25 -11.11 11.30
CA ASN A 299 -14.03 -11.21 10.53
C ASN A 299 -13.12 -10.03 10.88
N VAL A 300 -12.04 -10.31 11.63
CA VAL A 300 -11.06 -9.32 12.10
C VAL A 300 -10.43 -8.49 10.98
N GLY A 301 -10.37 -9.00 9.74
CA GLY A 301 -9.85 -8.22 8.61
C GLY A 301 -10.72 -7.01 8.27
N THR A 302 -12.02 -7.07 8.57
CA THR A 302 -12.94 -5.94 8.33
C THR A 302 -12.68 -4.75 9.26
N ASN A 303 -11.90 -4.93 10.34
CA ASN A 303 -11.54 -3.86 11.26
C ASN A 303 -10.59 -2.82 10.62
N ALA A 304 -9.85 -3.20 9.58
CA ALA A 304 -9.09 -2.25 8.77
C ALA A 304 -10.01 -1.21 8.08
N TYR A 305 -11.28 -1.58 7.86
CA TYR A 305 -12.32 -0.81 7.20
C TYR A 305 -13.35 -0.28 8.22
N SER A 306 -12.86 0.41 9.24
CA SER A 306 -13.64 0.84 10.41
C SER A 306 -14.67 1.95 10.17
N THR A 307 -14.76 2.50 8.96
CA THR A 307 -15.68 3.60 8.62
C THR A 307 -16.49 3.25 7.38
N PRO A 308 -17.73 3.76 7.26
CA PRO A 308 -18.55 3.62 6.04
C PRO A 308 -17.77 3.94 4.77
N TYR A 309 -17.05 5.07 4.76
CA TYR A 309 -16.20 5.51 3.66
C TYR A 309 -15.15 4.47 3.22
N LYS A 310 -14.45 3.86 4.18
CA LYS A 310 -13.46 2.80 3.89
C LYS A 310 -14.12 1.54 3.33
N VAL A 311 -15.29 1.17 3.84
CA VAL A 311 -16.04 0.00 3.33
C VAL A 311 -16.43 0.24 1.87
N PHE A 312 -17.06 1.38 1.57
CA PHE A 312 -17.45 1.72 0.20
C PHE A 312 -16.25 1.74 -0.76
N ASN A 313 -15.14 2.38 -0.37
CA ASN A 313 -13.96 2.44 -1.25
C ASN A 313 -13.40 1.04 -1.54
N GLU A 314 -13.37 0.14 -0.56
CA GLU A 314 -12.90 -1.23 -0.77
C GLU A 314 -13.85 -2.05 -1.67
N TYR A 315 -15.17 -1.84 -1.54
CA TYR A 315 -16.14 -2.40 -2.48
C TYR A 315 -15.88 -1.90 -3.91
N MET A 316 -15.73 -0.58 -4.06
CA MET A 316 -15.58 0.05 -5.36
C MET A 316 -14.27 -0.34 -6.06
N THR A 317 -13.14 -0.40 -5.34
CA THR A 317 -11.84 -0.76 -5.93
C THR A 317 -11.79 -2.21 -6.42
N TRP A 318 -12.40 -3.13 -5.68
CA TRP A 318 -12.53 -4.52 -6.14
C TRP A 318 -13.50 -4.67 -7.31
N ALA A 319 -14.64 -3.97 -7.27
CA ALA A 319 -15.64 -4.07 -8.32
C ALA A 319 -15.16 -3.40 -9.62
N LEU A 320 -14.37 -2.34 -9.54
CA LEU A 320 -13.78 -1.67 -10.70
C LEU A 320 -12.85 -2.60 -11.49
N PHE A 321 -12.14 -3.51 -10.82
CA PHE A 321 -11.34 -4.52 -11.52
C PHE A 321 -12.20 -5.46 -12.38
N SER A 322 -13.46 -5.73 -12.00
CA SER A 322 -14.39 -6.49 -12.85
C SER A 322 -14.61 -5.80 -14.19
N LEU A 323 -14.74 -4.47 -14.18
CA LEU A 323 -14.94 -3.68 -15.40
C LEU A 323 -13.68 -3.69 -16.27
N TYR A 324 -12.50 -3.58 -15.65
CA TYR A 324 -11.23 -3.76 -16.35
C TYR A 324 -11.14 -5.16 -16.99
N ALA A 325 -11.52 -6.21 -16.26
CA ALA A 325 -11.47 -7.58 -16.76
C ALA A 325 -12.40 -7.78 -17.97
N ILE A 326 -13.62 -7.24 -17.91
CA ILE A 326 -14.60 -7.29 -19.01
C ILE A 326 -14.06 -6.63 -20.29
N ASP A 327 -13.37 -5.49 -20.15
CA ASP A 327 -12.82 -4.76 -21.30
C ASP A 327 -11.60 -5.44 -21.95
N ASN A 328 -10.92 -6.36 -21.25
CA ASN A 328 -9.57 -6.82 -21.64
C ASN A 328 -9.40 -8.34 -21.78
N PHE A 329 -10.40 -9.14 -21.38
CA PHE A 329 -10.30 -10.61 -21.39
C PHE A 329 -11.56 -11.24 -21.98
N GLU A 330 -11.42 -12.50 -22.41
CA GLU A 330 -12.52 -13.30 -22.95
C GLU A 330 -13.59 -13.58 -21.88
N GLU A 331 -14.86 -13.53 -22.29
CA GLU A 331 -16.02 -13.62 -21.39
C GLU A 331 -15.99 -14.87 -20.48
N ASN A 332 -15.60 -16.02 -21.04
CA ASN A 332 -15.53 -17.27 -20.28
C ASN A 332 -14.49 -17.20 -19.14
N ASP A 333 -13.32 -16.61 -19.41
CA ASP A 333 -12.27 -16.47 -18.40
C ASP A 333 -12.68 -15.44 -17.34
N VAL A 334 -13.29 -14.32 -17.77
CA VAL A 334 -13.84 -13.30 -16.87
C VAL A 334 -14.87 -13.91 -15.93
N GLN A 335 -15.82 -14.70 -16.44
CA GLN A 335 -16.84 -15.33 -15.60
C GLN A 335 -16.24 -16.24 -14.54
N VAL A 336 -15.24 -17.06 -14.90
CA VAL A 336 -14.51 -17.92 -13.95
C VAL A 336 -13.79 -17.08 -12.89
N PHE A 337 -13.19 -15.97 -13.29
CA PHE A 337 -12.52 -15.05 -12.38
C PHE A 337 -13.50 -14.38 -11.40
N LEU A 338 -14.60 -13.80 -11.91
CA LEU A 338 -15.59 -13.06 -11.12
C LEU A 338 -16.21 -13.93 -10.03
N ILE A 339 -16.63 -15.16 -10.37
CA ILE A 339 -17.18 -16.12 -9.38
C ILE A 339 -16.17 -16.34 -8.24
N SER A 340 -14.89 -16.48 -8.57
CA SER A 340 -13.86 -16.67 -7.54
C SER A 340 -13.60 -15.40 -6.73
N MET A 341 -13.63 -14.22 -7.34
CA MET A 341 -13.34 -12.95 -6.70
C MET A 341 -14.46 -12.56 -5.73
N GLU A 342 -15.71 -12.68 -6.17
CA GLU A 342 -16.89 -12.41 -5.35
C GLU A 342 -16.95 -13.34 -4.14
N LYS A 343 -16.73 -14.65 -4.38
CA LYS A 343 -16.63 -15.61 -3.28
C LYS A 343 -15.52 -15.24 -2.30
N GLN A 344 -14.37 -14.77 -2.77
CA GLN A 344 -13.28 -14.31 -1.90
C GLN A 344 -13.73 -13.11 -1.05
N MET A 345 -14.35 -12.10 -1.66
CA MET A 345 -14.81 -10.91 -0.93
C MET A 345 -15.88 -11.24 0.10
N VAL A 346 -16.90 -12.02 -0.28
CA VAL A 346 -18.02 -12.37 0.60
C VAL A 346 -17.62 -13.34 1.70
N LYS A 347 -16.93 -14.45 1.35
CA LYS A 347 -16.69 -15.56 2.28
C LYS A 347 -15.37 -15.44 3.05
N GLU A 348 -14.31 -14.94 2.42
CA GLU A 348 -12.98 -14.91 3.04
C GLU A 348 -12.68 -13.55 3.67
N ARG A 349 -13.05 -12.46 3.00
CA ARG A 349 -12.79 -11.08 3.47
C ARG A 349 -13.95 -10.48 4.26
N GLY A 350 -15.16 -11.04 4.14
CA GLY A 350 -16.31 -10.68 4.95
C GLY A 350 -17.10 -9.47 4.45
N PHE A 351 -17.02 -9.11 3.17
CA PHE A 351 -17.82 -8.04 2.56
C PHE A 351 -19.14 -8.63 2.05
N ARG A 352 -20.19 -8.59 2.88
CA ARG A 352 -21.39 -9.45 2.79
C ARG A 352 -22.14 -9.30 1.48
N GLN A 353 -22.27 -8.06 1.00
CA GLN A 353 -23.06 -7.68 -0.18
C GLN A 353 -22.21 -7.48 -1.44
N PHE A 354 -20.94 -7.91 -1.41
CA PHE A 354 -20.01 -7.57 -2.48
C PHE A 354 -20.40 -8.17 -3.83
N ASP A 355 -20.90 -9.40 -3.85
CA ASP A 355 -21.40 -10.04 -5.07
C ASP A 355 -22.54 -9.22 -5.71
N ALA A 356 -23.56 -8.86 -4.94
CA ALA A 356 -24.67 -8.05 -5.43
C ALA A 356 -24.21 -6.65 -5.91
N PHE A 357 -23.33 -5.99 -5.15
CA PHE A 357 -22.76 -4.69 -5.52
C PHE A 357 -21.95 -4.78 -6.82
N ASN A 358 -21.12 -5.81 -6.96
CA ASN A 358 -20.28 -6.00 -8.14
C ASN A 358 -21.13 -6.25 -9.39
N GLN A 359 -22.17 -7.09 -9.28
CA GLN A 359 -23.08 -7.37 -10.39
C GLN A 359 -23.88 -6.14 -10.80
N GLU A 360 -24.35 -5.33 -9.84
CA GLU A 360 -25.02 -4.07 -10.16
C GLU A 360 -24.08 -3.11 -10.89
N LEU A 361 -22.84 -2.96 -10.43
CA LEU A 361 -21.85 -2.09 -11.08
C LEU A 361 -21.56 -2.55 -12.52
N ILE A 362 -21.42 -3.87 -12.74
CA ILE A 362 -21.26 -4.45 -14.08
C ILE A 362 -22.46 -4.15 -14.98
N MET A 363 -23.68 -4.32 -14.47
CA MET A 363 -24.90 -4.00 -15.23
C MET A 363 -25.00 -2.51 -15.55
N ALA A 364 -24.69 -1.63 -14.60
CA ALA A 364 -24.67 -0.18 -14.81
C ALA A 364 -23.63 0.21 -15.86
N TYR A 365 -22.44 -0.41 -15.82
CA TYR A 365 -21.38 -0.19 -16.80
C TYR A 365 -21.77 -0.64 -18.21
N ALA A 366 -22.39 -1.81 -18.36
CA ALA A 366 -22.84 -2.32 -19.65
C ALA A 366 -23.91 -1.43 -20.32
N ASN A 367 -24.70 -0.71 -19.52
CA ASN A 367 -25.74 0.22 -20.00
C ASN A 367 -25.24 1.68 -20.10
N MET A 368 -23.98 1.94 -19.77
CA MET A 368 -23.40 3.27 -19.80
C MET A 368 -23.15 3.71 -21.25
N PRO A 369 -23.44 4.98 -21.62
CA PRO A 369 -23.03 5.51 -22.92
C PRO A 369 -21.51 5.43 -23.09
N ALA A 370 -21.03 5.07 -24.28
CA ALA A 370 -19.61 4.82 -24.54
C ALA A 370 -18.68 6.00 -24.19
N GLU A 371 -19.17 7.24 -24.32
CA GLU A 371 -18.41 8.47 -24.05
C GLU A 371 -18.48 8.94 -22.59
N SER A 372 -19.25 8.27 -21.73
CA SER A 372 -19.36 8.66 -20.33
C SER A 372 -18.13 8.24 -19.54
N SER A 373 -17.67 9.13 -18.66
CA SER A 373 -16.66 8.77 -17.67
C SER A 373 -17.23 7.77 -16.67
N ILE A 374 -16.42 6.81 -16.24
CA ILE A 374 -16.78 5.81 -15.23
C ILE A 374 -17.17 6.44 -13.89
N VAL A 375 -16.81 7.71 -13.66
CA VAL A 375 -17.24 8.52 -12.51
C VAL A 375 -18.76 8.61 -12.43
N SER A 376 -19.50 8.55 -13.55
CA SER A 376 -20.96 8.57 -13.52
C SER A 376 -21.59 7.33 -12.89
N LEU A 377 -20.84 6.25 -12.69
CA LEU A 377 -21.34 5.04 -12.01
C LEU A 377 -21.47 5.23 -10.50
N PHE A 378 -20.73 6.16 -9.89
CA PHE A 378 -20.76 6.40 -8.44
C PHE A 378 -22.15 6.76 -7.91
N PRO A 379 -22.86 7.76 -8.46
CA PRO A 379 -24.22 8.05 -8.00
C PRO A 379 -25.19 6.90 -8.29
N VAL A 380 -25.02 6.16 -9.39
CA VAL A 380 -25.88 5.01 -9.74
C VAL A 380 -25.75 3.90 -8.69
N ILE A 381 -24.52 3.53 -8.33
CA ILE A 381 -24.29 2.44 -7.37
C ILE A 381 -24.67 2.86 -5.94
N LEU A 382 -24.53 4.15 -5.60
CA LEU A 382 -25.01 4.69 -4.32
C LEU A 382 -26.54 4.67 -4.24
N GLU A 383 -27.24 5.03 -5.31
CA GLU A 383 -28.71 4.95 -5.37
C GLU A 383 -29.19 3.49 -5.20
N TRP A 384 -28.53 2.55 -5.88
CA TRP A 384 -28.80 1.12 -5.68
C TRP A 384 -28.56 0.68 -4.23
N ALA A 385 -27.41 1.02 -3.66
CA ALA A 385 -27.03 0.65 -2.30
C ALA A 385 -28.01 1.22 -1.26
N GLU A 386 -28.52 2.42 -1.48
CA GLU A 386 -29.53 3.03 -0.63
C GLU A 386 -30.86 2.25 -0.67
N LYS A 387 -31.28 1.78 -1.85
CA LYS A 387 -32.50 0.97 -1.98
C LYS A 387 -32.38 -0.37 -1.27
N THR A 388 -31.21 -1.03 -1.33
CA THR A 388 -31.00 -2.33 -0.69
C THR A 388 -30.96 -2.27 0.84
N VAL A 389 -30.55 -1.13 1.40
CA VAL A 389 -30.55 -0.92 2.86
C VAL A 389 -31.96 -0.64 3.38
N ASN A 390 -32.83 -0.04 2.56
CA ASN A 390 -34.20 0.34 2.93
C ASN A 390 -35.26 -0.73 2.62
N SER A 391 -34.88 -1.82 1.94
CA SER A 391 -35.73 -2.99 1.63
C SER A 391 -35.65 -4.03 2.73
#